data_AF-W1PHH1-F1
#
_entry.id   AF-W1PHH1-F1
#
_cell.length_a   1.000
_cell.length_b   1.000
_cell.length_c   1.000
_cell.angle_alpha   90.00
_cell.angle_beta   90.00
_cell.angle_gamma   90.00
#
_symmetry.space_group_name_H-M   'P 1'
#
loop_
_entity.id
_entity.type
_entity.pdbx_description
1 polymer ?
#
loop_
_entity_poly.entity_id
_entity_poly.type
_entity_poly.pdbx_seq_one_letter_code
_entity_poly.pdbx_strand_id
1 'polypeptide(L)'
;MNFYLTGAAQMYEHGVLAYVDISFLVDAHISAFEDPSASGRYFCFNKIVNKEEECIKLVESLKPLISLPEGYNCEEVAVYPQRLRCKKLGRLFNGSLHAKQMMETN
;
A
#
# COMPACT_ATOMS: atom_id res chain seq x y z
N MET A 1 16.81 -19.21 -2.83
CA MET A 1 15.49 -19.21 -2.17
C MET A 1 15.13 -17.75 -1.90
N ASN A 2 14.12 -17.23 -2.59
CA ASN A 2 13.87 -15.80 -2.69
C ASN A 2 12.85 -15.35 -1.63
N PHE A 3 13.30 -14.48 -0.71
CA PHE A 3 12.63 -14.05 0.53
C PHE A 3 11.56 -12.95 0.30
N TYR A 4 10.67 -13.08 -0.69
CA TYR A 4 9.77 -11.97 -1.04
C TYR A 4 8.60 -11.75 -0.08
N LEU A 5 8.24 -12.73 0.74
CA LEU A 5 7.06 -12.67 1.64
C LEU A 5 7.36 -13.04 3.10
N THR A 6 8.63 -12.92 3.52
CA THR A 6 8.98 -13.12 4.94
C THR A 6 8.37 -11.96 5.74
N GLY A 7 7.33 -12.23 6.52
CA GLY A 7 6.58 -11.18 7.24
C GLY A 7 5.07 -11.19 6.97
N ALA A 8 4.60 -11.83 5.90
CA ALA A 8 3.19 -11.77 5.50
C ALA A 8 2.25 -12.29 6.60
N ALA A 9 2.58 -13.42 7.24
CA ALA A 9 1.81 -13.95 8.37
C ALA A 9 1.74 -12.96 9.55
N GLN A 10 2.86 -12.30 9.90
CA GLN A 10 2.86 -11.27 10.95
C GLN A 10 2.12 -10.00 10.54
N MET A 11 2.07 -9.68 9.23
CA MET A 11 1.26 -8.56 8.73
C MET A 11 -0.24 -8.84 8.86
N TYR A 12 -0.66 -10.09 8.60
CA TYR A 12 -2.05 -10.53 8.83
C TYR A 12 -2.40 -10.57 10.32
N GLU A 13 -1.46 -10.96 11.19
CA GLU A 13 -1.65 -10.98 12.65
C GLU A 13 -1.92 -9.58 13.23
N HIS A 14 -1.35 -8.54 12.61
CA HIS A 14 -1.61 -7.15 12.97
C HIS A 14 -2.68 -6.48 12.10
N GLY A 15 -3.37 -7.23 11.23
CA GLY A 15 -4.50 -6.75 10.43
C GLY A 15 -4.23 -5.52 9.55
N VAL A 16 -2.97 -5.30 9.14
CA VAL A 16 -2.58 -4.18 8.27
C VAL A 16 -2.12 -4.73 6.92
N LEU A 17 -2.96 -4.53 5.89
CA LEU A 17 -2.60 -4.78 4.50
C LEU A 17 -2.24 -3.45 3.83
N ALA A 18 -1.05 -3.34 3.24
CA ALA A 18 -0.69 -2.21 2.39
C ALA A 18 -0.71 -2.64 0.92
N TYR A 19 -1.27 -1.80 0.06
CA TYR A 19 -1.31 -2.05 -1.37
C TYR A 19 -0.98 -0.78 -2.16
N VAL A 20 -0.69 -0.96 -3.45
CA VAL A 20 -0.23 0.10 -4.33
C VAL A 20 -1.03 0.12 -5.62
N ASP A 21 -1.47 1.31 -6.02
CA ASP A 21 -2.03 1.52 -7.35
C ASP A 21 -0.91 1.51 -8.40
N ILE A 22 -1.19 0.99 -9.60
CA ILE A 22 -0.19 0.85 -10.67
C ILE A 22 0.44 2.20 -11.03
N SER A 23 -0.35 3.27 -11.11
CA SER A 23 0.16 4.61 -11.42
C SER A 23 1.19 5.09 -10.40
N PHE A 24 0.91 4.90 -9.10
CA PHE A 24 1.84 5.24 -8.03
C PHE A 24 3.13 4.41 -8.11
N LEU A 25 3.01 3.12 -8.45
CA LEU A 25 4.17 2.24 -8.62
C LEU A 25 5.07 2.70 -9.77
N VAL A 26 4.48 3.13 -10.88
CA VAL A 26 5.20 3.68 -12.04
C VAL A 26 5.92 4.97 -11.65
N ASP A 27 5.23 5.90 -11.00
CA ASP A 27 5.82 7.16 -10.53
C ASP A 27 6.96 6.93 -9.53
N ALA A 28 6.81 5.95 -8.63
CA ALA A 28 7.84 5.52 -7.70
C ALA A 28 9.10 5.04 -8.41
N HIS A 29 8.95 4.26 -9.49
CA HIS A 29 10.07 3.78 -10.27
C HIS A 29 10.77 4.90 -11.04
N ILE A 30 10.00 5.77 -11.71
CA ILE A 30 10.56 6.91 -12.45
C ILE A 30 11.33 7.82 -11.49
N SER A 31 10.71 8.20 -10.36
CA SER A 31 11.35 9.09 -9.38
C SER A 31 12.62 8.50 -8.77
N ALA A 32 12.64 7.19 -8.51
CA ALA A 32 13.82 6.52 -7.99
C ALA A 32 14.93 6.34 -9.04
N PHE A 33 14.57 6.28 -10.32
CA PHE A 33 15.53 6.20 -11.41
C PHE A 33 16.17 7.57 -11.73
N GLU A 34 15.37 8.64 -11.67
CA GLU A 34 15.82 10.00 -12.02
C GLU A 34 16.64 10.67 -10.92
N ASP A 35 16.41 10.36 -9.64
CA ASP A 35 17.13 10.97 -8.52
C ASP A 35 18.49 10.26 -8.29
N PRO A 36 19.63 10.92 -8.51
CA PRO A 36 20.96 10.33 -8.32
C PRO A 36 21.28 9.95 -6.86
N SER A 37 20.53 10.50 -5.90
CA SER A 37 20.65 10.17 -4.48
C SER A 37 19.85 8.91 -4.07
N ALA A 38 18.99 8.42 -4.97
CA ALA A 38 18.19 7.24 -4.72
C ALA A 38 19.07 5.98 -4.57
N SER A 39 18.83 5.22 -3.51
CA SER A 39 19.67 4.07 -3.18
C SER A 39 18.96 3.08 -2.26
N GLY A 40 19.32 1.80 -2.36
CA GLY A 40 18.78 0.74 -1.52
C GLY A 40 17.30 0.42 -1.81
N ARG A 41 16.54 0.05 -0.77
CA ARG A 41 15.14 -0.38 -0.88
C ARG A 41 14.16 0.71 -0.43
N TYR A 42 12.97 0.70 -1.01
CA TYR A 42 11.86 1.61 -0.72
C TYR A 42 10.59 0.80 -0.48
N PHE A 43 9.82 1.17 0.56
CA PHE A 43 8.45 0.69 0.71
C PHE A 43 7.56 1.48 -0.25
N CYS A 44 6.91 0.79 -1.18
CA CYS A 44 6.05 1.37 -2.19
C CYS A 44 4.60 0.93 -1.97
N PHE A 45 3.84 1.81 -1.34
CA PHE A 45 2.40 1.67 -1.13
C PHE A 45 1.81 3.07 -0.98
N ASN A 46 0.56 3.23 -1.41
CA ASN A 46 -0.19 4.47 -1.26
C ASN A 46 -1.52 4.28 -0.52
N LYS A 47 -1.92 3.04 -0.24
CA LYS A 47 -3.15 2.73 0.49
C LYS A 47 -2.89 1.68 1.56
N ILE A 48 -3.63 1.78 2.66
CA ILE A 48 -3.57 0.86 3.79
C ILE A 48 -4.99 0.44 4.16
N VAL A 49 -5.19 -0.86 4.32
CA VAL A 49 -6.37 -1.46 4.92
C VAL A 49 -6.03 -1.82 6.36
N ASN A 50 -6.54 -1.03 7.30
CA ASN A 50 -6.44 -1.28 8.74
C ASN A 50 -7.78 -1.10 9.47
N LYS A 51 -8.84 -0.84 8.69
CA LYS A 51 -10.23 -0.70 9.13
C LYS A 51 -11.12 -1.48 8.17
N GLU A 52 -12.30 -1.81 8.64
CA GLU A 52 -13.30 -2.53 7.88
C GLU A 52 -13.73 -1.78 6.62
N GLU A 53 -13.95 -0.47 6.70
CA GLU A 53 -14.44 0.31 5.56
C GLU A 53 -13.43 0.31 4.40
N GLU A 54 -12.13 0.32 4.71
CA GLU A 54 -11.08 0.23 3.70
C GLU A 54 -10.97 -1.16 3.08
N CYS A 55 -11.32 -2.21 3.85
CA CYS A 55 -11.38 -3.58 3.35
C CYS A 55 -12.54 -3.72 2.35
N ILE A 56 -13.73 -3.21 2.70
CA ILE A 56 -14.91 -3.22 1.83
C ILE A 56 -14.60 -2.46 0.53
N LYS A 57 -14.01 -1.25 0.62
CA LYS A 57 -13.60 -0.48 -0.57
C LYS A 57 -12.63 -1.26 -1.46
N LEU A 58 -11.64 -1.92 -0.87
CA LEU A 58 -10.70 -2.74 -1.62
C LEU A 58 -11.42 -3.90 -2.32
N VAL A 59 -12.25 -4.65 -1.58
CA VAL A 59 -13.05 -5.75 -2.13
C VAL A 59 -13.91 -5.27 -3.29
N GLU A 60 -14.62 -4.15 -3.13
CA GLU A 60 -15.45 -3.57 -4.18
C GLU A 60 -14.65 -3.21 -5.43
N SER A 61 -13.45 -2.65 -5.27
CA SER A 61 -12.56 -2.37 -6.41
C SER A 61 -12.10 -3.64 -7.13
N LEU A 62 -12.02 -4.77 -6.42
CA LEU A 62 -11.56 -6.05 -6.94
C LEU A 62 -12.70 -6.96 -7.41
N LYS A 63 -13.98 -6.68 -7.08
CA LYS A 63 -15.15 -7.49 -7.47
C LYS A 63 -15.18 -7.90 -8.96
N PRO A 64 -14.74 -7.09 -9.94
CA PRO A 64 -14.68 -7.53 -11.34
C PRO A 64 -13.66 -8.66 -11.60
N LEU A 65 -12.70 -8.85 -10.69
CA LEU A 65 -11.55 -9.74 -10.82
C LEU A 65 -11.58 -10.92 -9.85
N ILE A 66 -12.34 -10.82 -8.75
CA ILE A 66 -12.41 -11.85 -7.71
C ILE A 66 -13.85 -12.24 -7.39
N SER A 67 -14.09 -13.53 -7.21
CA SER A 67 -15.36 -14.04 -6.67
C SER A 67 -15.24 -14.11 -5.15
N LEU A 68 -16.06 -13.36 -4.43
CA LEU A 68 -16.14 -13.50 -2.97
C LEU A 68 -16.98 -14.72 -2.59
N PRO A 69 -16.60 -15.48 -1.55
CA PRO A 69 -17.47 -16.52 -1.00
C PRO A 69 -18.74 -15.89 -0.43
N GLU A 70 -19.89 -16.52 -0.71
CA GLU A 70 -21.18 -16.12 -0.13
C GLU A 70 -21.15 -16.28 1.41
N GLY A 71 -21.53 -15.24 2.14
CA GLY A 71 -21.63 -15.28 3.60
C GLY A 71 -20.41 -14.77 4.38
N TYR A 72 -19.53 -13.98 3.76
CA TYR A 72 -18.51 -13.24 4.53
C TYR A 72 -19.19 -12.20 5.42
N ASN A 73 -19.38 -12.55 6.70
CA ASN A 73 -19.80 -11.62 7.73
C ASN A 73 -18.54 -10.90 8.23
N CYS A 74 -18.41 -9.63 7.88
CA CYS A 74 -17.34 -8.80 8.38
C CYS A 74 -17.72 -8.41 9.81
N GLU A 75 -17.06 -9.03 10.79
CA GLU A 75 -17.21 -8.63 12.20
C GLU A 75 -16.43 -7.34 12.42
N GLU A 76 -16.93 -6.49 13.33
CA GLU A 76 -16.31 -5.20 13.67
C GLU A 76 -14.91 -5.44 14.27
N VAL A 77 -13.88 -5.43 13.42
CA VAL A 77 -12.50 -5.71 13.84
C VAL A 77 -11.91 -4.45 14.46
N ALA A 78 -11.25 -4.62 15.61
CA ALA A 78 -10.51 -3.54 16.26
C ALA A 78 -9.57 -2.83 15.26
N VAL A 79 -9.64 -1.49 15.23
CA VAL A 79 -8.78 -0.67 14.38
C VAL A 79 -7.31 -0.96 14.69
N TYR A 80 -6.58 -1.46 13.70
CA TYR A 80 -5.17 -1.76 13.89
C TYR A 80 -4.32 -0.49 13.72
N PRO A 81 -3.36 -0.25 14.63
CA PRO A 81 -2.52 0.94 14.56
C PRO A 81 -1.69 0.97 13.28
N GLN A 82 -1.79 2.06 12.52
CA GLN A 82 -1.02 2.27 11.29
C GLN A 82 0.47 2.47 11.62
N ARG A 83 1.28 1.42 11.44
CA ARG A 83 2.73 1.44 11.72
C ARG A 83 3.60 1.55 10.46
N LEU A 84 3.04 1.29 9.28
CA LEU A 84 3.75 1.39 8.01
C LEU A 84 3.91 2.85 7.59
N ARG A 85 5.11 3.23 7.14
CA ARG A 85 5.39 4.58 6.63
C ARG A 85 6.32 4.53 5.42
N CYS A 86 5.99 5.28 4.37
CA CYS A 86 6.76 5.39 3.14
C CYS A 86 7.66 6.65 3.08
N LYS A 87 8.14 7.14 4.25
CA LYS A 87 8.89 8.42 4.37
C LYS A 87 10.05 8.56 3.38
N LYS A 88 10.81 7.48 3.15
CA LYS A 88 11.97 7.51 2.25
C LYS A 88 11.53 7.75 0.79
N LEU A 89 10.43 7.12 0.37
CA LEU A 89 9.84 7.28 -0.96
C LEU A 89 9.22 8.67 -1.12
N GLY A 90 8.54 9.17 -0.09
CA GLY A 90 7.95 10.52 -0.15
C GLY A 90 8.97 11.63 -0.35
N ARG A 91 10.22 11.44 0.08
CA ARG A 91 11.30 12.40 -0.25
C ARG A 91 11.63 12.45 -1.75
N LEU A 92 11.53 11.32 -2.46
CA LEU A 92 11.71 11.29 -3.91
C LEU A 92 10.57 12.04 -4.61
N PHE A 93 9.34 11.85 -4.12
CA PHE A 93 8.16 12.52 -4.68
C PHE A 93 8.18 14.02 -4.45
N ASN A 94 8.85 14.51 -3.40
CA ASN A 94 8.99 15.94 -3.19
C ASN A 94 9.78 16.67 -4.30
N GLY A 95 10.55 15.94 -5.12
CA GLY A 95 11.21 16.46 -6.32
C GLY A 95 10.35 16.45 -7.58
N SER A 96 9.22 15.72 -7.60
CA SER A 96 8.34 15.56 -8.76
C SER A 96 6.93 16.09 -8.48
N LEU A 97 6.52 17.15 -9.20
CA LEU A 97 5.19 17.77 -9.06
C LEU A 97 4.04 16.78 -9.31
N HIS A 98 4.21 15.82 -10.23
CA HIS A 98 3.21 14.79 -10.54
C HIS A 98 2.97 13.84 -9.36
N ALA A 99 4.05 13.48 -8.65
CA ALA A 99 4.00 12.47 -7.58
C ALA A 99 3.54 13.04 -6.23
N LYS A 100 3.64 14.37 -6.02
CA LYS A 100 3.14 15.06 -4.80
C LYS A 100 1.64 14.92 -4.61
N GLN A 101 0.87 15.06 -5.68
CA GLN A 101 -0.59 15.05 -5.64
C GLN A 101 -1.16 13.70 -5.18
N MET A 102 -0.41 12.61 -5.35
CA MET A 102 -0.81 11.26 -4.94
C MET A 102 -0.51 10.92 -3.47
N MET A 103 0.35 11.69 -2.80
CA MET A 103 0.64 11.50 -1.37
C MET A 103 -0.32 12.24 -0.43
N GLU A 104 -1.01 13.28 -0.92
CA GLU A 104 -1.96 14.07 -0.13
C GLU A 104 -3.31 13.37 0.10
N THR A 105 -3.52 12.21 -0.52
CA THR A 105 -4.77 11.42 -0.38
C THR A 105 -4.67 10.30 0.68
N ASN A 106 -3.63 10.32 1.53
CA ASN A 106 -3.36 9.33 2.57
C ASN A 106 -3.77 9.82 3.96
#